data_AF-A0A4R4MUG6-F1
#
_entry.id   AF-A0A4R4MUG6-F1
#
_cell.length_a   1.000
_cell.length_b   1.000
_cell.length_c   1.000
_cell.angle_alpha   90.00
_cell.angle_beta   90.00
_cell.angle_gamma   90.00
#
_symmetry.space_group_name_H-M   'P 1'
#
loop_
_entity.id
_entity.type
_entity.pdbx_description
1 polymer ?
#
loop_
_entity_poly.entity_id
_entity_poly.type
_entity_poly.pdbx_seq_one_letter_code
_entity_poly.pdbx_strand_id
1 'polypeptide(L)'
;MDRDRFVRFAVVIATFVLIPVLLEMLAWYIEGEEYDVARAVTVVSVVTGMALIALVAGRLRGRLPTMLVTAMTVMAAGGIVLGFAAGFGPVLWNGHMPGELLGLSMTGIAAFTLLTGTYLLVLFRRGLYVPHLEATAGPSPTTTKRKVIGESEILIRTQPEISAALEKALASCVSLIDQDDLHFVAFFGPGGCAFYSDVLDDGDLQHFFHETSAEERRLSYLKLGRQLEWIGQRLDTHLKLLESGTVIRTVLDVERGALFHYWVDHGRYVVGVTLDQRKVGEADDKMAKLVDMIRGHFTLPPINQRRRPEPGGNVRALRKDQAWPESGS
;
A
#
# COMPACT_ATOMS: atom_id res chain seq x y z
N MET A 1 -7.49 4.15 14.10
CA MET A 1 -6.34 4.93 13.60
C MET A 1 -5.48 5.26 14.81
N ASP A 2 -4.29 4.65 14.94
CA ASP A 2 -3.49 4.70 16.16
C ASP A 2 -2.99 6.11 16.49
N ARG A 3 -3.53 6.67 17.57
CA ARG A 3 -3.09 7.93 18.19
C ARG A 3 -1.59 7.91 18.51
N ASP A 4 -1.04 6.73 18.79
CA ASP A 4 0.38 6.52 19.10
C ASP A 4 1.33 6.83 17.93
N ARG A 5 0.93 6.64 16.67
CA ARG A 5 1.83 6.92 15.54
C ARG A 5 2.03 8.42 15.34
N PHE A 6 0.99 9.23 15.54
CA PHE A 6 1.09 10.69 15.46
C PHE A 6 1.93 11.27 16.60
N VAL A 7 1.81 10.72 17.81
CA VAL A 7 2.65 11.11 18.95
C VAL A 7 4.12 10.81 18.68
N ARG A 8 4.45 9.65 18.09
CA ARG A 8 5.84 9.32 17.73
C ARG A 8 6.41 10.28 16.67
N PHE A 9 5.63 10.68 15.68
CA PHE A 9 6.07 11.69 14.70
C PHE A 9 6.29 13.07 15.32
N ALA A 10 5.38 13.52 16.18
CA ALA A 10 5.52 14.78 16.90
C ALA A 10 6.75 14.79 17.82
N VAL A 11 7.04 13.67 18.48
CA VAL A 11 8.25 13.50 19.30
C VAL A 11 9.51 13.58 18.45
N VAL A 12 9.57 12.87 17.31
CA VAL A 12 10.74 12.94 16.41
C VAL A 12 10.97 14.37 15.92
N ILE A 13 9.93 15.07 15.48
CA ILE A 13 10.03 16.47 15.06
C ILE A 13 10.51 17.34 16.23
N ALA A 14 9.91 17.22 17.42
CA ALA A 14 10.31 17.97 18.59
C ALA A 14 11.78 17.74 18.96
N THR A 15 12.28 16.50 18.87
CA THR A 15 13.68 16.17 19.11
C THR A 15 14.61 16.81 18.08
N PHE A 16 14.24 16.82 16.80
CA PHE A 16 15.02 17.51 15.75
C PHE A 16 15.05 19.03 15.92
N VAL A 17 14.06 19.62 16.57
CA VAL A 17 14.01 21.05 16.91
C VAL A 17 14.80 21.37 18.17
N LEU A 18 14.69 20.53 19.20
CA LEU A 18 15.34 20.78 20.48
C LEU A 18 16.86 20.63 20.39
N ILE A 19 17.36 19.68 19.60
CA ILE A 19 18.79 19.38 19.52
C ILE A 19 19.62 20.60 19.04
N PRO A 20 19.27 21.30 17.95
CA PRO A 20 20.00 22.50 17.52
C PRO A 20 19.98 23.62 18.57
N VAL A 21 18.84 23.85 19.22
CA VAL A 21 18.69 24.88 20.26
C VAL A 21 19.54 24.53 21.50
N LEU A 22 19.55 23.26 21.90
CA LEU A 22 20.38 22.79 23.00
C LEU A 22 21.88 22.84 22.66
N LEU A 23 22.24 22.54 21.42
CA LEU A 23 23.63 22.68 20.94
C LEU A 23 24.08 24.14 20.91
N GLU A 24 23.19 25.07 20.54
CA GLU A 24 23.48 26.51 20.56
C GLU A 24 23.63 27.02 22.01
N MET A 25 22.77 26.59 22.94
CA MET A 25 22.93 26.85 24.38
C MET A 25 24.23 26.25 24.94
N LEU A 26 24.63 25.06 24.48
CA LEU A 26 25.86 24.40 24.91
C LEU A 26 27.09 25.12 24.39
N ALA A 27 27.09 25.56 23.13
CA ALA A 27 28.16 26.36 22.54
C ALA A 27 28.32 27.68 23.29
N TRP A 28 27.21 28.38 23.56
CA TRP A 28 27.18 29.57 24.40
C TRP A 28 27.82 29.34 25.78
N TYR A 29 27.45 28.23 26.44
CA TYR A 29 27.99 27.90 27.76
C TYR A 29 29.50 27.59 27.75
N ILE A 30 30.02 26.98 26.69
CA ILE A 30 31.43 26.58 26.58
C ILE A 30 32.32 27.74 26.14
N GLU A 31 31.89 28.55 25.16
CA GLU A 31 32.71 29.59 24.54
C GLU A 31 32.60 30.95 25.24
N GLY A 32 31.56 31.16 26.06
CA GLY A 32 31.37 32.40 26.82
C GLY A 32 30.98 33.61 25.95
N GLU A 33 30.54 33.38 24.71
CA GLU A 33 30.02 34.44 23.83
C GLU A 33 28.73 35.06 24.38
N GLU A 34 28.40 36.28 23.96
CA GLU A 34 27.10 36.88 24.29
C GLU A 34 25.98 36.20 23.47
N TYR A 35 24.92 35.75 24.15
CA TYR A 35 23.81 35.06 23.51
C TYR A 35 23.07 35.98 22.52
N ASP A 36 23.17 35.69 21.22
CA ASP A 36 22.49 36.44 20.18
C ASP A 36 21.03 35.99 20.05
N VAL A 37 20.13 36.75 20.68
CA VAL A 37 18.68 36.52 20.61
C VAL A 37 18.17 36.51 19.16
N ALA A 38 18.81 37.23 18.23
CA ALA A 38 18.39 37.27 16.84
C ALA A 38 18.62 35.91 16.13
N ARG A 39 19.71 35.19 16.46
CA ARG A 39 19.96 33.84 15.93
C ARG A 39 18.90 32.85 16.41
N ALA A 40 18.62 32.84 17.71
CA ALA A 40 17.62 31.96 18.29
C ALA A 40 16.22 32.18 17.68
N VAL A 41 15.82 33.44 17.50
CA VAL A 41 14.55 33.78 16.84
C VAL A 41 14.52 33.29 15.39
N THR A 42 15.64 33.37 14.67
CA THR A 42 15.74 32.90 13.28
C THR A 42 15.58 31.38 13.18
N VAL A 43 16.26 30.62 14.04
CA VAL A 43 16.17 29.15 14.08
C VAL A 43 14.73 28.71 14.41
N VAL A 44 14.11 29.30 15.45
CA VAL A 44 12.72 28.99 15.84
C VAL A 44 11.73 29.32 14.72
N SER A 45 11.93 30.44 14.02
CA SER A 45 11.06 30.88 12.92
C SER A 45 11.13 29.93 11.73
N VAL A 46 12.34 29.52 11.32
CA VAL A 46 12.54 28.55 10.23
C VAL A 46 11.89 27.21 10.56
N VAL A 47 12.14 26.69 11.75
CA VAL A 47 11.57 25.44 12.23
C VAL A 47 10.04 25.48 12.26
N THR A 48 9.48 26.57 12.80
CA THR A 48 8.03 26.75 12.91
C THR A 48 7.38 26.85 11.52
N GLY A 49 8.01 27.58 10.60
CA GLY A 49 7.60 27.64 9.19
C GLY A 49 7.60 26.26 8.52
N MET A 50 8.67 25.48 8.73
CA MET A 50 8.75 24.09 8.23
C MET A 50 7.65 23.19 8.79
N ALA A 51 7.38 23.27 10.10
CA ALA A 51 6.32 22.50 10.75
C ALA A 51 4.93 22.87 10.21
N LEU A 52 4.68 24.16 9.95
CA LEU A 52 3.41 24.65 9.42
C LEU A 52 3.18 24.18 7.98
N ILE A 53 4.22 24.23 7.13
CA ILE A 53 4.18 23.70 5.76
C ILE A 53 3.89 22.19 5.77
N ALA A 54 4.54 21.44 6.65
CA ALA A 54 4.29 20.00 6.80
C ALA A 54 2.85 19.71 7.26
N LEU A 55 2.29 20.51 8.17
CA LEU A 55 0.89 20.42 8.61
C LEU A 55 -0.11 20.75 7.49
N VAL A 56 0.16 21.78 6.69
CA VAL A 56 -0.72 22.19 5.58
C VAL A 56 -0.67 21.16 4.45
N ALA A 57 0.53 20.70 4.06
CA ALA A 57 0.69 19.58 3.13
C ALA A 57 -0.02 18.32 3.65
N GLY A 58 0.06 18.09 4.98
CA GLY A 58 -0.67 17.11 5.79
C GLY A 58 -2.17 17.00 5.54
N ARG A 59 -2.83 18.09 5.13
CA ARG A 59 -4.28 18.14 4.93
C ARG A 59 -4.72 17.78 3.51
N LEU A 60 -3.81 17.74 2.54
CA LEU A 60 -4.13 17.43 1.14
C LEU A 60 -4.17 15.91 0.92
N ARG A 61 -5.35 15.33 1.16
CA ARG A 61 -5.68 13.90 0.99
C ARG A 61 -5.38 13.43 -0.44
N GLY A 62 -4.39 12.54 -0.60
CA GLY A 62 -4.26 11.67 -1.78
C GLY A 62 -2.84 11.36 -2.26
N ARG A 63 -1.85 12.22 -1.98
CA ARG A 63 -0.44 12.03 -2.42
C ARG A 63 0.58 12.36 -1.32
N LEU A 64 0.17 12.17 -0.08
CA LEU A 64 0.76 12.80 1.09
C LEU A 64 2.22 12.40 1.38
N PRO A 65 2.61 11.12 1.42
CA PRO A 65 3.96 10.73 1.75
C PRO A 65 4.94 11.04 0.62
N THR A 66 4.54 10.89 -0.65
CA THR A 66 5.39 11.27 -1.77
C THR A 66 5.58 12.77 -1.84
N MET A 67 4.52 13.58 -1.70
CA MET A 67 4.68 15.03 -1.63
C MET A 67 5.46 15.47 -0.39
N LEU A 68 5.26 14.86 0.77
CA LEU A 68 6.00 15.18 2.00
C LEU A 68 7.47 14.80 1.87
N VAL A 69 7.80 13.59 1.37
CA VAL A 69 9.18 13.16 1.12
C VAL A 69 9.84 14.04 0.07
N THR A 70 9.13 14.40 -1.00
CA THR A 70 9.66 15.30 -2.04
C THR A 70 9.86 16.71 -1.49
N ALA A 71 8.91 17.24 -0.73
CA ALA A 71 9.01 18.55 -0.09
C ALA A 71 10.14 18.57 0.95
N MET A 72 10.29 17.53 1.77
CA MET A 72 11.42 17.39 2.71
C MET A 72 12.76 17.31 1.97
N THR A 73 12.83 16.61 0.83
CA THR A 73 14.04 16.51 0.02
C THR A 73 14.39 17.86 -0.61
N VAL A 74 13.41 18.59 -1.16
CA VAL A 74 13.60 19.92 -1.75
C VAL A 74 13.98 20.95 -0.70
N MET A 75 13.31 20.94 0.46
CA MET A 75 13.60 21.80 1.60
C MET A 75 14.99 21.52 2.17
N ALA A 76 15.39 20.25 2.24
CA ALA A 76 16.74 19.86 2.62
C ALA A 76 17.79 20.38 1.64
N ALA A 77 17.56 20.28 0.33
CA ALA A 77 18.46 20.87 -0.67
C ALA A 77 18.59 22.40 -0.50
N GLY A 78 17.47 23.09 -0.25
CA GLY A 78 17.47 24.53 0.05
C GLY A 78 18.24 24.87 1.33
N GLY A 79 18.09 24.05 2.37
CA GLY A 79 18.83 24.19 3.62
C GLY A 79 20.34 24.01 3.47
N ILE A 80 20.79 23.13 2.57
CA ILE A 80 22.22 22.97 2.24
C ILE A 80 22.75 24.27 1.63
N VAL A 81 22.04 24.83 0.64
CA VAL A 81 22.46 26.05 -0.06
C VAL A 81 22.48 27.26 0.88
N LEU A 82 21.42 27.43 1.69
CA LEU A 82 21.33 28.54 2.65
C LEU A 82 22.32 28.37 3.82
N GLY A 83 22.49 27.16 4.34
CA GLY A 83 23.45 26.86 5.40
C GLY A 83 24.90 27.08 4.93
N PHE A 84 25.22 26.69 3.70
CA PHE A 84 26.50 26.96 3.09
C PHE A 84 26.74 28.47 2.88
N ALA A 85 25.74 29.19 2.34
CA ALA A 85 25.84 30.63 2.15
C ALA A 85 25.99 31.40 3.47
N ALA A 86 25.28 30.99 4.53
CA ALA A 86 25.37 31.61 5.84
C ALA A 86 26.69 31.28 6.57
N GLY A 87 27.18 30.04 6.47
CA GLY A 87 28.40 29.60 7.12
C GLY A 87 29.67 30.10 6.44
N PHE A 88 29.73 29.99 5.11
CA PHE A 88 30.92 30.30 4.32
C PHE A 88 30.86 31.66 3.62
N GLY A 89 29.69 32.26 3.44
CA GLY A 89 29.57 33.59 2.82
C GLY A 89 30.39 34.67 3.52
N PRO A 90 30.34 34.80 4.85
CA PRO A 90 31.18 35.76 5.59
C PRO A 90 32.67 35.45 5.51
N VAL A 91 33.05 34.17 5.48
CA VAL A 91 34.44 33.70 5.34
C VAL A 91 35.00 34.04 3.96
N LEU A 92 34.19 33.86 2.91
CA LEU A 92 34.54 34.19 1.53
C LEU A 92 34.61 35.70 1.26
N TRP A 93 33.88 36.53 2.03
CA TRP A 93 33.77 37.96 1.76
C TRP A 93 34.53 38.89 2.72
N ASN A 94 34.69 38.56 4.02
CA ASN A 94 35.19 39.51 5.03
C ASN A 94 36.16 38.95 6.11
N GLY A 95 36.57 37.68 6.04
CA GLY A 95 37.74 37.17 6.77
C GLY A 95 37.73 37.19 8.32
N HIS A 96 36.60 37.47 8.98
CA HIS A 96 36.46 37.38 10.44
C HIS A 96 35.39 36.36 10.83
N MET A 97 35.69 35.51 11.83
CA MET A 97 35.02 34.24 12.09
C MET A 97 34.37 34.18 13.48
N PRO A 98 33.03 34.17 13.55
CA PRO A 98 32.31 33.39 14.57
C PRO A 98 30.99 32.76 14.01
N GLY A 99 31.06 32.10 12.84
CA GLY A 99 29.89 31.54 12.14
C GLY A 99 30.00 30.10 11.63
N GLU A 100 31.19 29.47 11.74
CA GLU A 100 31.46 28.19 11.07
C GLU A 100 30.66 27.02 11.66
N LEU A 101 30.47 26.99 12.97
CA LEU A 101 29.79 25.88 13.65
C LEU A 101 28.29 25.81 13.30
N LEU A 102 27.64 26.97 13.17
CA LEU A 102 26.23 27.08 12.80
C LEU A 102 26.03 26.69 11.32
N GLY A 103 26.94 27.11 10.44
CA GLY A 103 26.92 26.73 9.02
C GLY A 103 27.12 25.22 8.82
N LEU A 104 28.09 24.63 9.52
CA LEU A 104 28.37 23.19 9.47
C LEU A 104 27.20 22.35 10.00
N SER A 105 26.60 22.73 11.13
CA SER A 105 25.47 22.01 11.71
C SER A 105 24.22 22.08 10.81
N MET A 106 23.89 23.25 10.26
CA MET A 106 22.80 23.40 9.29
C MET A 106 23.03 22.58 8.02
N THR A 107 24.26 22.59 7.50
CA THR A 107 24.62 21.79 6.32
C THR A 107 24.52 20.30 6.59
N GLY A 108 24.92 19.85 7.79
CA GLY A 108 24.80 18.45 8.23
C GLY A 108 23.35 17.97 8.33
N ILE A 109 22.48 18.75 9.00
CA ILE A 109 21.04 18.43 9.13
C ILE A 109 20.37 18.38 7.76
N ALA A 110 20.72 19.33 6.89
CA ALA A 110 20.17 19.41 5.55
C ALA A 110 20.65 18.24 4.66
N ALA A 111 21.93 17.87 4.72
CA ALA A 111 22.46 16.69 4.03
C ALA A 111 21.80 15.37 4.50
N PHE A 112 21.63 15.20 5.81
CA PHE A 112 20.96 14.03 6.38
C PHE A 112 19.49 13.93 5.93
N THR A 113 18.77 15.05 5.92
CA THR A 113 17.37 15.10 5.48
C THR A 113 17.24 14.79 3.99
N LEU A 114 18.18 15.28 3.16
CA LEU A 114 18.24 14.97 1.73
C LEU A 114 18.48 13.48 1.49
N LEU A 115 19.46 12.88 2.19
CA LEU A 115 19.78 11.45 2.07
C LEU A 115 18.60 10.58 2.50
N THR A 116 17.98 10.91 3.64
CA THR A 116 16.80 10.19 4.14
C THR A 116 15.63 10.32 3.16
N GLY A 117 15.33 11.53 2.68
CA GLY A 117 14.28 11.77 1.70
C GLY A 117 14.50 11.00 0.39
N THR A 118 15.72 11.03 -0.13
CA THR A 118 16.12 10.29 -1.34
C THR A 118 15.99 8.78 -1.13
N TYR A 119 16.45 8.25 0.01
CA TYR A 119 16.32 6.84 0.35
C TYR A 119 14.85 6.38 0.40
N LEU A 120 13.98 7.16 1.05
CA LEU A 120 12.55 6.89 1.10
C LEU A 120 11.90 6.92 -0.29
N LEU A 121 12.33 7.85 -1.15
CA LEU A 121 11.84 7.96 -2.53
C LEU A 121 12.29 6.77 -3.39
N VAL A 122 13.51 6.27 -3.18
CA VAL A 122 14.02 5.04 -3.80
C VAL A 122 13.24 3.82 -3.32
N LEU A 123 13.01 3.66 -2.01
CA LEU A 123 12.19 2.58 -1.47
C LEU A 123 10.76 2.63 -2.03
N PHE A 124 10.19 3.82 -2.15
CA PHE A 124 8.87 4.03 -2.75
C PHE A 124 8.86 3.61 -4.23
N ARG A 125 9.84 4.06 -5.03
CA ARG A 125 9.97 3.65 -6.44
C ARG A 125 10.13 2.14 -6.59
N ARG A 126 10.88 1.51 -5.68
CA ARG A 126 11.08 0.05 -5.61
C ARG A 126 9.89 -0.71 -5.02
N GLY A 127 8.85 -0.04 -4.54
CA GLY A 127 7.65 -0.69 -3.99
C GLY A 127 7.82 -1.28 -2.60
N LEU A 128 8.91 -0.98 -1.91
CA LEU A 128 9.19 -1.45 -0.55
C LEU A 128 8.53 -0.58 0.52
N TYR A 129 7.99 0.58 0.14
CA TYR A 129 7.25 1.48 1.04
C TYR A 129 5.74 1.19 1.01
N VAL A 130 5.34 0.15 1.73
CA VAL A 130 3.96 -0.36 1.84
C VAL A 130 3.03 0.38 2.85
N PRO A 131 3.44 1.34 3.72
CA PRO A 131 2.52 1.97 4.67
C PRO A 131 1.32 2.68 4.04
N HIS A 132 1.40 3.02 2.75
CA HIS A 132 0.40 3.87 2.10
C HIS A 132 -0.95 3.17 1.84
N LEU A 133 -0.97 1.84 1.78
CA LEU A 133 -2.19 1.07 1.54
C LEU A 133 -3.10 0.95 2.76
N GLU A 134 -2.60 1.34 3.95
CA GLU A 134 -3.42 1.47 5.15
C GLU A 134 -4.19 2.80 5.16
N ALA A 135 -3.63 3.88 4.59
CA ALA A 135 -4.20 5.23 4.66
C ALA A 135 -5.34 5.49 3.66
N THR A 136 -5.43 4.69 2.59
CA THR A 136 -6.51 4.73 1.59
C THR A 136 -7.58 3.66 1.83
N ALA A 137 -7.57 2.99 2.98
CA ALA A 137 -8.66 2.09 3.35
C ALA A 137 -9.96 2.91 3.47
N GLY A 138 -10.84 2.80 2.47
CA GLY A 138 -12.22 3.22 2.63
C GLY A 138 -12.91 2.47 3.77
N PRO A 139 -14.14 2.85 4.13
CA PRO A 139 -14.82 2.26 5.27
C PRO A 139 -14.84 0.74 5.14
N SER A 140 -14.31 0.05 6.16
CA SER A 140 -14.43 -1.41 6.23
C SER A 140 -15.90 -1.78 6.31
N PRO A 141 -16.33 -2.87 5.65
CA PRO A 141 -17.68 -3.40 5.81
C PRO A 141 -18.05 -3.58 7.29
N THR A 142 -19.12 -2.94 7.74
CA THR A 142 -19.54 -2.91 9.16
C THR A 142 -20.78 -3.75 9.43
N THR A 143 -21.68 -3.88 8.46
CA THR A 143 -22.91 -4.65 8.63
C THR A 143 -22.58 -6.13 8.54
N THR A 144 -22.72 -6.82 9.68
CA THR A 144 -22.46 -8.26 9.78
C THR A 144 -23.77 -9.04 9.69
N LYS A 145 -23.82 -10.02 8.80
CA LYS A 145 -24.88 -11.02 8.69
C LYS A 145 -24.25 -12.40 8.73
N ARG A 146 -24.96 -13.38 9.27
CA ARG A 146 -24.56 -14.78 9.24
C ARG A 146 -25.61 -15.59 8.52
N LYS A 147 -25.18 -16.51 7.67
CA LYS A 147 -26.05 -17.40 6.90
C LYS A 147 -25.54 -18.82 7.03
N VAL A 148 -26.37 -19.71 7.54
CA VAL A 148 -26.06 -21.15 7.60
C VAL A 148 -26.44 -21.76 6.26
N ILE A 149 -25.50 -22.44 5.60
CA ILE A 149 -25.74 -23.22 4.38
C ILE A 149 -25.17 -24.61 4.60
N GLY A 150 -26.05 -25.62 4.73
CA GLY A 150 -25.60 -26.95 5.12
C GLY A 150 -25.09 -26.95 6.56
N GLU A 151 -23.86 -27.44 6.76
CA GLU A 151 -23.20 -27.51 8.07
C GLU A 151 -22.35 -26.26 8.37
N SER A 152 -21.99 -25.48 7.35
CA SER A 152 -21.09 -24.32 7.51
C SER A 152 -21.84 -23.02 7.78
N GLU A 153 -21.31 -22.21 8.70
CA GLU A 153 -21.77 -20.85 8.99
C GLU A 153 -20.99 -19.84 8.14
N ILE A 154 -21.66 -19.23 7.17
CA ILE A 154 -21.06 -18.20 6.30
C ILE A 154 -21.22 -16.84 6.96
N LEU A 155 -20.09 -16.20 7.26
CA LEU A 155 -20.04 -14.80 7.67
C LEU A 155 -20.13 -13.91 6.43
N ILE A 156 -20.93 -12.85 6.51
CA ILE A 156 -21.06 -11.83 5.46
C ILE A 156 -20.86 -10.46 6.11
N ARG A 157 -19.93 -9.66 5.58
CA ARG A 157 -19.84 -8.23 5.92
C ARG A 157 -20.01 -7.35 4.70
N THR A 158 -20.86 -6.33 4.83
CA THR A 158 -21.18 -5.38 3.74
C THR A 158 -21.02 -3.94 4.20
N GLN A 159 -20.69 -3.04 3.26
CA GLN A 159 -20.90 -1.61 3.48
C GLN A 159 -22.39 -1.28 3.57
N PRO A 160 -22.79 -0.20 4.26
CA PRO A 160 -24.15 0.29 4.22
C PRO A 160 -24.56 0.61 2.77
N GLU A 161 -25.77 0.23 2.37
CA GLU A 161 -26.37 0.58 1.07
C GLU A 161 -25.57 0.11 -0.17
N ILE A 162 -25.52 -1.21 -0.38
CA ILE A 162 -24.96 -1.79 -1.60
C ILE A 162 -25.98 -1.76 -2.75
N SER A 163 -25.51 -1.48 -3.98
CA SER A 163 -26.35 -1.52 -5.18
C SER A 163 -26.89 -2.92 -5.48
N ALA A 164 -28.00 -3.02 -6.22
CA ALA A 164 -28.58 -4.32 -6.63
C ALA A 164 -27.61 -5.23 -7.40
N ALA A 165 -26.69 -4.66 -8.20
CA ALA A 165 -25.66 -5.45 -8.88
C ALA A 165 -24.64 -6.04 -7.89
N LEU A 166 -24.26 -5.28 -6.86
CA LEU A 166 -23.39 -5.75 -5.77
C LEU A 166 -24.09 -6.80 -4.91
N GLU A 167 -25.40 -6.69 -4.68
CA GLU A 167 -26.17 -7.73 -3.97
C GLU A 167 -26.16 -9.06 -4.73
N LYS A 168 -26.33 -9.02 -6.06
CA LYS A 168 -26.23 -10.21 -6.91
C LYS A 168 -24.81 -10.78 -6.91
N ALA A 169 -23.79 -9.93 -6.99
CA ALA A 169 -22.39 -10.34 -6.89
C ALA A 169 -22.09 -11.02 -5.54
N LEU A 170 -22.58 -10.44 -4.44
CA LEU A 170 -22.48 -11.03 -3.11
C LEU A 170 -23.18 -12.39 -3.03
N ALA A 171 -24.39 -12.51 -3.59
CA ALA A 171 -25.10 -13.78 -3.64
C ALA A 171 -24.29 -14.85 -4.39
N SER A 172 -23.64 -14.50 -5.50
CA SER A 172 -22.72 -15.39 -6.22
C SER A 172 -21.52 -15.79 -5.36
N CYS A 173 -20.90 -14.87 -4.62
CA CYS A 173 -19.80 -15.19 -3.71
C CYS A 173 -20.23 -16.19 -2.63
N VAL A 174 -21.37 -15.93 -1.98
CA VAL A 174 -21.92 -16.80 -0.93
C VAL A 174 -22.25 -18.20 -1.45
N SER A 175 -22.65 -18.34 -2.72
CA SER A 175 -22.96 -19.65 -3.31
C SER A 175 -21.74 -20.49 -3.69
N LEU A 176 -20.54 -19.90 -3.74
CA LEU A 176 -19.31 -20.58 -4.19
C LEU A 176 -18.29 -20.82 -3.07
N ILE A 177 -18.41 -20.07 -1.98
CA ILE A 177 -17.60 -20.29 -0.77
C ILE A 177 -17.98 -21.60 -0.12
N ASP A 178 -16.97 -22.32 0.33
CA ASP A 178 -17.10 -23.62 0.96
C ASP A 178 -15.90 -23.88 1.88
N GLN A 179 -16.06 -24.78 2.85
CA GLN A 179 -15.01 -25.13 3.82
C GLN A 179 -13.88 -25.97 3.20
N ASP A 180 -14.11 -26.59 2.04
CA ASP A 180 -13.12 -27.50 1.44
C ASP A 180 -12.09 -26.78 0.56
N ASP A 181 -12.45 -25.68 -0.11
CA ASP A 181 -11.57 -25.07 -1.12
C ASP A 181 -11.51 -23.53 -1.08
N LEU A 182 -12.61 -22.81 -1.23
CA LEU A 182 -12.65 -21.35 -1.33
C LEU A 182 -13.23 -20.78 -0.04
N HIS A 183 -12.35 -20.35 0.85
CA HIS A 183 -12.68 -20.09 2.24
C HIS A 183 -13.08 -18.63 2.50
N PHE A 184 -12.57 -17.70 1.70
CA PHE A 184 -12.81 -16.27 1.85
C PHE A 184 -12.86 -15.61 0.46
N VAL A 185 -13.83 -14.72 0.26
CA VAL A 185 -13.93 -13.87 -0.93
C VAL A 185 -14.28 -12.44 -0.53
N ALA A 186 -13.58 -11.46 -1.09
CA ALA A 186 -13.85 -10.04 -0.94
C ALA A 186 -13.97 -9.35 -2.30
N PHE A 187 -14.96 -8.47 -2.43
CA PHE A 187 -15.13 -7.60 -3.60
C PHE A 187 -14.66 -6.18 -3.28
N PHE A 188 -13.80 -5.66 -4.14
CA PHE A 188 -13.28 -4.31 -4.04
C PHE A 188 -13.75 -3.45 -5.20
N GLY A 189 -14.11 -2.21 -4.89
CA GLY A 189 -14.35 -1.15 -5.86
C GLY A 189 -13.46 0.07 -5.60
N PRO A 190 -13.72 1.20 -6.29
CA PRO A 190 -12.93 2.42 -6.15
C PRO A 190 -12.85 2.96 -4.71
N GLY A 191 -13.89 2.72 -3.91
CA GLY A 191 -13.97 3.11 -2.51
C GLY A 191 -13.38 2.11 -1.51
N GLY A 192 -12.71 1.04 -1.96
CA GLY A 192 -12.19 -0.03 -1.11
C GLY A 192 -13.07 -1.28 -1.11
N CYS A 193 -13.01 -2.06 -0.03
CA CYS A 193 -13.77 -3.30 0.09
C CYS A 193 -15.25 -3.01 0.29
N ALA A 194 -16.08 -3.36 -0.69
CA ALA A 194 -17.54 -3.16 -0.63
C ALA A 194 -18.21 -4.22 0.23
N PHE A 195 -17.76 -5.47 0.10
CA PHE A 195 -18.22 -6.58 0.92
C PHE A 195 -17.19 -7.72 0.93
N TYR A 196 -17.31 -8.60 1.91
CA TYR A 196 -16.67 -9.91 1.90
C TYR A 196 -17.56 -10.96 2.54
N SER A 197 -17.30 -12.21 2.18
CA SER A 197 -17.95 -13.39 2.75
C SER A 197 -16.90 -14.46 3.00
N ASP A 198 -17.08 -15.24 4.06
CA ASP A 198 -16.13 -16.28 4.44
C ASP A 198 -16.72 -17.34 5.35
N VAL A 199 -16.03 -18.47 5.45
CA VAL A 199 -16.33 -19.59 6.38
C VAL A 199 -15.23 -19.75 7.44
N LEU A 200 -14.43 -18.72 7.71
CA LEU A 200 -13.24 -18.85 8.57
C LEU A 200 -13.57 -19.13 10.05
N ASP A 201 -14.83 -18.94 10.47
CA ASP A 201 -15.31 -19.29 11.81
C ASP A 201 -15.70 -20.78 11.92
N ASP A 202 -15.61 -21.56 10.83
CA ASP A 202 -15.94 -22.98 10.82
C ASP A 202 -14.97 -23.82 11.69
N GLY A 203 -15.54 -24.78 12.42
CA GLY A 203 -14.79 -25.67 13.32
C GLY A 203 -13.76 -26.51 12.58
N ASP A 204 -14.08 -26.95 11.35
CA ASP A 204 -13.19 -27.80 10.56
C ASP A 204 -11.93 -27.05 10.11
N LEU A 205 -11.97 -25.72 10.05
CA LEU A 205 -10.83 -24.89 9.65
C LEU A 205 -9.90 -24.52 10.79
N GLN A 206 -10.25 -24.83 12.04
CA GLN A 206 -9.46 -24.44 13.22
C GLN A 206 -8.00 -24.90 13.14
N HIS A 207 -7.74 -26.04 12.52
CA HIS A 207 -6.39 -26.58 12.36
C HIS A 207 -5.47 -25.73 11.47
N PHE A 208 -6.02 -24.85 10.61
CA PHE A 208 -5.25 -23.89 9.82
C PHE A 208 -4.84 -22.64 10.63
N PHE A 209 -5.45 -22.41 11.80
CA PHE A 209 -5.24 -21.24 12.65
C PHE A 209 -4.43 -21.62 13.90
N HIS A 210 -3.10 -21.51 13.84
CA HIS A 210 -2.26 -21.78 15.02
C HIS A 210 -2.09 -20.56 15.94
N GLU A 211 -1.75 -19.40 15.35
CA GLU A 211 -1.34 -18.20 16.11
C GLU A 211 -2.23 -16.98 15.84
N THR A 212 -3.17 -17.09 14.91
CA THR A 212 -3.98 -15.96 14.43
C THR A 212 -5.46 -16.31 14.50
N SER A 213 -6.27 -15.41 15.03
CA SER A 213 -7.73 -15.54 14.99
C SER A 213 -8.28 -15.38 13.56
N ALA A 214 -9.51 -15.88 13.34
CA ALA A 214 -10.23 -15.68 12.07
C ALA A 214 -10.40 -14.18 11.73
N GLU A 215 -10.64 -13.33 12.74
CA GLU A 215 -10.78 -11.88 12.54
C GLU A 215 -9.47 -11.22 12.10
N GLU A 216 -8.34 -11.58 12.72
CA GLU A 216 -7.02 -11.09 12.30
C GLU A 216 -6.68 -11.53 10.87
N ARG A 217 -7.10 -12.74 10.48
CA ARG A 217 -6.95 -13.25 9.12
C ARG A 217 -7.79 -12.45 8.13
N ARG A 218 -9.05 -12.15 8.44
CA ARG A 218 -9.90 -11.27 7.60
C ARG A 218 -9.24 -9.92 7.38
N LEU A 219 -8.77 -9.27 8.45
CA LEU A 219 -8.08 -7.98 8.35
C LEU A 219 -6.81 -8.06 7.50
N SER A 220 -6.06 -9.16 7.64
CA SER A 220 -4.87 -9.43 6.85
C SER A 220 -5.19 -9.65 5.37
N TYR A 221 -6.22 -10.43 5.03
CA TYR A 221 -6.66 -10.65 3.65
C TYR A 221 -7.18 -9.37 3.00
N LEU A 222 -7.92 -8.53 3.74
CA LEU A 222 -8.34 -7.23 3.25
C LEU A 222 -7.15 -6.30 2.96
N LYS A 223 -6.10 -6.34 3.79
CA LYS A 223 -4.87 -5.58 3.58
C LYS A 223 -4.07 -6.11 2.39
N LEU A 224 -3.89 -7.42 2.31
CA LEU A 224 -3.19 -8.09 1.21
C LEU A 224 -3.91 -7.87 -0.13
N GLY A 225 -5.24 -7.92 -0.15
CA GLY A 225 -6.04 -7.65 -1.34
C GLY A 225 -5.75 -6.28 -1.96
N ARG A 226 -5.62 -5.24 -1.12
CA ARG A 226 -5.22 -3.89 -1.58
C ARG A 226 -3.77 -3.84 -2.07
N GLN A 227 -2.87 -4.57 -1.41
CA GLN A 227 -1.48 -4.68 -1.85
C GLN A 227 -1.37 -5.37 -3.21
N LEU A 228 -2.15 -6.42 -3.43
CA LEU A 228 -2.18 -7.11 -4.72
C LEU A 228 -2.70 -6.25 -5.85
N GLU A 229 -3.74 -5.44 -5.61
CA GLU A 229 -4.20 -4.50 -6.65
C GLU A 229 -3.09 -3.54 -7.07
N TRP A 230 -2.37 -2.99 -6.09
CA TRP A 230 -1.24 -2.09 -6.37
C TRP A 230 -0.09 -2.79 -7.11
N ILE A 231 0.24 -4.03 -6.73
CA ILE A 231 1.24 -4.85 -7.42
C ILE A 231 0.76 -5.16 -8.85
N GLY A 232 -0.51 -5.53 -9.01
CA GLY A 232 -1.14 -5.86 -10.30
C GLY A 232 -1.06 -4.72 -11.29
N GLN A 233 -1.38 -3.48 -10.87
CA GLN A 233 -1.26 -2.29 -11.73
C GLN A 233 0.18 -2.02 -12.20
N ARG A 234 1.18 -2.37 -11.38
CA ARG A 234 2.59 -2.24 -11.77
C ARG A 234 3.03 -3.34 -12.71
N LEU A 235 2.62 -4.58 -12.44
CA LEU A 235 2.85 -5.69 -13.36
C LEU A 235 2.24 -5.36 -14.72
N ASP A 236 1.02 -4.82 -14.76
CA ASP A 236 0.37 -4.35 -15.98
C ASP A 236 1.22 -3.32 -16.74
N THR A 237 1.73 -2.32 -16.04
CA THR A 237 2.60 -1.29 -16.62
C THR A 237 3.89 -1.88 -17.21
N HIS A 238 4.50 -2.86 -16.53
CA HIS A 238 5.73 -3.50 -16.98
C HIS A 238 5.50 -4.49 -18.13
N LEU A 239 4.37 -5.18 -18.14
CA LEU A 239 4.00 -6.16 -19.15
C LEU A 239 3.35 -5.52 -20.38
N LYS A 240 3.03 -4.22 -20.34
CA LYS A 240 2.46 -3.48 -21.48
C LYS A 240 3.27 -3.62 -22.78
N LEU A 241 4.59 -3.76 -22.67
CA LEU A 241 5.49 -3.96 -23.81
C LEU A 241 5.31 -5.32 -24.51
N LEU A 242 4.69 -6.30 -23.84
CA LEU A 242 4.40 -7.62 -24.42
C LEU A 242 3.11 -7.63 -25.23
N GLU A 243 2.37 -6.51 -25.29
CA GLU A 243 1.08 -6.37 -25.98
C GLU A 243 0.05 -7.46 -25.58
N SER A 244 0.20 -8.04 -24.39
CA SER A 244 -0.61 -9.15 -23.89
C SER A 244 -1.97 -8.73 -23.32
N GLY A 245 -2.30 -7.44 -23.40
CA GLY A 245 -3.46 -6.85 -22.71
C GLY A 245 -3.23 -6.69 -21.21
N THR A 246 -4.32 -6.50 -20.47
CA THR A 246 -4.28 -6.22 -19.02
C THR A 246 -4.02 -7.47 -18.19
N VAL A 247 -3.31 -7.35 -17.07
CA VAL A 247 -3.22 -8.42 -16.07
C VAL A 247 -4.59 -8.67 -15.44
N ILE A 248 -5.29 -9.70 -15.90
CA ILE A 248 -6.64 -10.03 -15.44
C ILE A 248 -6.66 -10.86 -14.15
N ARG A 249 -5.52 -11.46 -13.80
CA ARG A 249 -5.44 -12.46 -12.74
C ARG A 249 -4.03 -12.62 -12.20
N THR A 250 -3.91 -12.66 -10.88
CA THR A 250 -2.67 -13.01 -10.16
C THR A 250 -2.97 -14.08 -9.11
N VAL A 251 -2.14 -15.12 -9.03
CA VAL A 251 -2.23 -16.16 -7.99
C VAL A 251 -0.93 -16.18 -7.21
N LEU A 252 -1.02 -15.99 -5.91
CA LEU A 252 0.11 -16.10 -5.00
C LEU A 252 -0.05 -17.41 -4.23
N ASP A 253 0.69 -18.39 -4.71
CA ASP A 253 0.84 -19.70 -4.08
C ASP A 253 1.80 -19.56 -2.89
N VAL A 254 1.32 -19.93 -1.70
CA VAL A 254 2.07 -19.87 -0.43
C VAL A 254 2.04 -21.24 0.23
N GLU A 255 2.92 -21.50 1.20
CA GLU A 255 3.03 -22.84 1.82
C GLU A 255 1.70 -23.40 2.36
N ARG A 256 0.78 -22.52 2.78
CA ARG A 256 -0.51 -22.87 3.39
C ARG A 256 -1.71 -22.35 2.59
N GLY A 257 -1.69 -22.60 1.28
CA GLY A 257 -2.80 -22.26 0.38
C GLY A 257 -2.44 -21.17 -0.62
N ALA A 258 -3.42 -20.37 -1.03
CA ALA A 258 -3.18 -19.34 -2.04
C ALA A 258 -4.10 -18.13 -1.88
N LEU A 259 -3.58 -16.99 -2.34
CA LEU A 259 -4.30 -15.74 -2.47
C LEU A 259 -4.52 -15.45 -3.96
N PHE A 260 -5.78 -15.26 -4.33
CA PHE A 260 -6.21 -14.98 -5.70
C PHE A 260 -6.57 -13.50 -5.82
N HIS A 261 -6.10 -12.84 -6.86
CA HIS A 261 -6.55 -11.51 -7.28
C HIS A 261 -7.06 -11.61 -8.71
N TYR A 262 -8.30 -11.19 -8.92
CA TYR A 262 -8.98 -11.22 -10.21
C TYR A 262 -9.54 -9.85 -10.55
N TRP A 263 -9.21 -9.37 -11.73
CA TRP A 263 -9.72 -8.13 -12.27
C TRP A 263 -11.17 -8.29 -12.75
N VAL A 264 -12.03 -7.32 -12.42
CA VAL A 264 -13.42 -7.26 -12.87
C VAL A 264 -13.62 -6.14 -13.87
N ASP A 265 -13.22 -4.92 -13.53
CA ASP A 265 -13.32 -3.74 -14.39
C ASP A 265 -12.45 -2.62 -13.82
N HIS A 266 -12.45 -1.44 -14.43
CA HIS A 266 -11.79 -0.21 -13.99
C HIS A 266 -11.95 0.04 -12.47
N GLY A 267 -10.91 -0.33 -11.69
CA GLY A 267 -10.87 -0.18 -10.24
C GLY A 267 -11.77 -1.15 -9.46
N ARG A 268 -12.25 -2.23 -10.09
CA ARG A 268 -13.03 -3.30 -9.46
C ARG A 268 -12.30 -4.63 -9.58
N TYR A 269 -12.18 -5.34 -8.47
CA TYR A 269 -11.48 -6.62 -8.42
C TYR A 269 -12.04 -7.50 -7.31
N VAL A 270 -11.80 -8.81 -7.42
CA VAL A 270 -12.17 -9.81 -6.44
C VAL A 270 -10.90 -10.43 -5.88
N VAL A 271 -10.88 -10.60 -4.56
CA VAL A 271 -9.83 -11.32 -3.86
C VAL A 271 -10.41 -12.58 -3.27
N GLY A 272 -9.76 -13.72 -3.51
CA GLY A 272 -10.14 -15.02 -2.95
C GLY A 272 -9.00 -15.60 -2.13
N VAL A 273 -9.31 -16.46 -1.16
CA VAL A 273 -8.32 -17.21 -0.38
C VAL A 273 -8.71 -18.67 -0.30
N THR A 274 -7.72 -19.54 -0.48
CA THR A 274 -7.77 -20.92 -0.02
C THR A 274 -6.73 -21.14 1.08
N LEU A 275 -7.09 -21.92 2.10
CA LEU A 275 -6.18 -22.32 3.19
C LEU A 275 -5.53 -23.70 2.91
N ASP A 276 -6.07 -24.48 1.98
CA ASP A 276 -5.56 -25.81 1.64
C ASP A 276 -4.75 -25.76 0.34
N GLN A 277 -3.46 -26.04 0.47
CA GLN A 277 -2.52 -26.07 -0.65
C GLN A 277 -2.92 -27.07 -1.75
N ARG A 278 -3.57 -28.17 -1.38
CA ARG A 278 -4.00 -29.22 -2.32
C ARG A 278 -5.17 -28.74 -3.18
N LYS A 279 -5.88 -27.72 -2.73
CA LYS A 279 -7.13 -27.20 -3.32
C LYS A 279 -6.94 -25.91 -4.10
N VAL A 280 -5.70 -25.43 -4.26
CA VAL A 280 -5.38 -24.22 -5.01
C VAL A 280 -5.93 -24.25 -6.43
N GLY A 281 -5.82 -25.37 -7.15
CA GLY A 281 -6.37 -25.49 -8.50
C GLY A 281 -7.90 -25.42 -8.55
N GLU A 282 -8.59 -26.09 -7.62
CA GLU A 282 -10.06 -26.12 -7.54
C GLU A 282 -10.62 -24.75 -7.14
N ALA A 283 -10.04 -24.13 -6.10
CA ALA A 283 -10.42 -22.80 -5.64
C ALA A 283 -10.20 -21.73 -6.73
N ASP A 284 -9.13 -21.86 -7.50
CA ASP A 284 -8.83 -20.99 -8.61
C ASP A 284 -9.83 -21.12 -9.78
N ASP A 285 -10.24 -22.34 -10.12
CA ASP A 285 -11.30 -22.58 -11.11
C ASP A 285 -12.65 -22.03 -10.62
N LYS A 286 -12.97 -22.15 -9.33
CA LYS A 286 -14.14 -21.52 -8.71
C LYS A 286 -14.06 -19.99 -8.80
N MET A 287 -12.90 -19.40 -8.51
CA MET A 287 -12.68 -17.95 -8.62
C MET A 287 -12.86 -17.44 -10.05
N ALA A 288 -12.34 -18.16 -11.04
CA ALA A 288 -12.53 -17.82 -12.45
C ALA A 288 -14.02 -17.75 -12.84
N LYS A 289 -14.79 -18.79 -12.47
CA LYS A 289 -16.24 -18.84 -12.68
C LYS A 289 -16.97 -17.73 -11.92
N LEU A 290 -16.57 -17.49 -10.68
CA LEU A 290 -17.15 -16.45 -9.82
C LEU A 290 -17.03 -15.07 -10.48
N VAL A 291 -15.84 -14.76 -10.99
CA VAL A 291 -15.56 -13.47 -11.63
C VAL A 291 -16.38 -13.30 -12.90
N ASP A 292 -16.54 -14.35 -13.71
CA ASP A 292 -17.40 -14.27 -14.90
C ASP A 292 -18.88 -14.06 -14.53
N MET A 293 -19.39 -14.70 -13.47
CA MET A 293 -20.74 -14.42 -12.96
C MET A 293 -20.89 -12.98 -12.47
N ILE A 294 -19.92 -12.49 -11.70
CA ILE A 294 -19.89 -11.11 -11.20
C ILE A 294 -19.88 -10.12 -12.36
N ARG A 295 -19.04 -10.35 -13.38
CA ARG A 295 -18.98 -9.55 -14.61
C ARG A 295 -20.34 -9.52 -15.31
N GLY A 296 -21.03 -10.66 -15.39
CA GLY A 296 -22.39 -10.75 -15.92
C GLY A 296 -23.39 -9.84 -15.19
N HIS A 297 -23.32 -9.73 -13.86
CA HIS A 297 -24.16 -8.81 -13.07
C HIS A 297 -23.90 -7.34 -13.37
N PHE A 298 -22.71 -7.01 -13.90
CA PHE A 298 -22.33 -5.69 -14.38
C PHE A 298 -22.43 -5.55 -15.90
N THR A 299 -23.09 -6.48 -16.60
CA THR A 299 -23.22 -6.50 -18.07
C THR A 299 -21.89 -6.52 -18.83
N LEU A 300 -20.83 -7.03 -18.19
CA LEU A 300 -19.50 -7.19 -18.78
C LEU A 300 -19.36 -8.59 -19.38
N PRO A 301 -18.65 -8.75 -20.52
CA PRO A 301 -18.41 -10.06 -21.12
C PRO A 301 -17.52 -10.93 -20.22
N PRO A 302 -17.61 -12.27 -20.27
CA PRO A 302 -16.71 -13.15 -19.52
C PRO A 302 -15.26 -12.94 -19.96
N ILE A 303 -14.32 -13.10 -19.03
CA ILE A 303 -12.89 -12.86 -19.28
C ILE A 303 -12.05 -14.12 -19.08
N ASN A 304 -12.53 -15.08 -18.29
CA ASN A 304 -11.79 -16.29 -17.96
C ASN A 304 -12.18 -17.45 -18.87
N GLN A 305 -11.61 -17.50 -20.07
CA GLN A 305 -11.77 -18.65 -20.96
C GLN A 305 -10.80 -19.80 -20.59
N ARG A 306 -10.93 -20.35 -19.38
CA ARG A 306 -10.28 -21.63 -19.05
C ARG A 306 -11.04 -22.79 -19.71
N ARG A 307 -10.83 -23.00 -21.01
CA ARG A 307 -10.99 -24.35 -21.56
C ARG A 307 -9.68 -25.06 -21.26
N ARG A 308 -9.62 -25.78 -20.12
CA ARG A 308 -8.48 -26.67 -19.83
C ARG A 308 -8.33 -27.58 -21.05
N PRO A 309 -7.16 -27.66 -21.71
CA PRO A 309 -6.96 -28.65 -22.76
C PRO A 309 -7.29 -30.01 -22.14
N GLU A 310 -8.13 -30.80 -22.82
CA GLU A 310 -8.56 -32.09 -22.29
C GLU A 310 -7.33 -32.93 -21.91
N PRO A 311 -7.39 -33.76 -20.85
CA PRO A 311 -6.30 -34.65 -20.52
C PRO A 311 -6.11 -35.63 -21.69
N GLY A 312 -5.13 -35.36 -22.55
CA GLY A 312 -4.94 -36.05 -23.84
C GLY A 312 -4.73 -35.11 -25.04
N GLY A 313 -4.99 -33.81 -24.89
CA GLY A 313 -4.58 -32.79 -25.85
C GLY A 313 -3.07 -32.65 -25.85
N ASN A 314 -2.40 -33.35 -26.76
CA ASN A 314 -0.97 -33.20 -27.00
C ASN A 314 -0.67 -31.72 -27.22
N VAL A 315 -0.06 -31.06 -26.23
CA VAL A 315 0.59 -29.76 -26.42
C VAL A 315 1.78 -30.04 -27.32
N ARG A 316 1.55 -30.03 -28.63
CA ARG A 316 2.60 -30.21 -29.62
C ARG A 316 3.48 -28.97 -29.54
N ALA A 317 4.73 -29.14 -29.11
CA ALA A 317 5.72 -28.09 -29.22
C ALA A 317 5.77 -27.64 -30.68
N LEU A 318 5.48 -26.36 -30.92
CA LEU A 318 5.68 -25.73 -32.23
C LEU A 318 7.17 -25.86 -32.55
N ARG A 319 7.49 -26.56 -33.64
CA ARG A 319 8.87 -26.60 -34.12
C ARG A 319 9.24 -25.22 -34.64
N LYS A 320 10.52 -24.83 -34.50
CA LYS A 320 11.03 -23.51 -34.90
C LYS A 320 10.75 -23.11 -36.35
N ASP A 321 10.47 -24.09 -37.22
CA ASP A 321 10.16 -23.93 -38.63
C ASP A 321 8.66 -23.78 -38.94
N GLN A 322 7.79 -23.89 -37.94
CA GLN A 322 6.35 -23.73 -38.11
C GLN A 322 5.92 -22.27 -37.97
N ALA A 323 5.22 -21.76 -38.99
CA ALA A 323 4.56 -20.46 -38.91
C ALA A 323 3.52 -20.45 -37.79
N TRP A 324 3.44 -19.34 -37.06
CA TRP A 324 2.44 -19.15 -36.02
C TRP A 324 1.04 -19.32 -36.59
N PRO A 325 0.14 -20.10 -35.95
CA PRO A 325 -1.24 -20.18 -36.39
C PRO A 325 -1.85 -18.78 -36.31
N GLU A 326 -2.37 -18.29 -37.45
CA GLU A 326 -3.07 -17.01 -37.50
C GLU A 326 -4.20 -17.03 -36.48
N SER A 327 -4.21 -16.04 -35.59
CA SER A 327 -5.26 -15.86 -34.59
C SER A 327 -6.58 -15.65 -35.33
N GLY A 328 -7.46 -16.64 -35.26
CA GLY A 328 -8.79 -16.57 -35.87
C GLY A 328 -9.57 -15.36 -35.37
N SER A 329 -10.12 -14.61 -36.32
CA SER A 329 -11.05 -13.49 -36.15
C SER A 329 -12.39 -13.92 -35.58
#